data_AF-A0A832XGE4-F1
#
_entry.id   AF-A0A832XGE4-F1
#
_cell.length_a   1.000
_cell.length_b   1.000
_cell.length_c   1.000
_cell.angle_alpha   90.00
_cell.angle_beta   90.00
_cell.angle_gamma   90.00
#
_symmetry.space_group_name_H-M   'P 1'
#
loop_
_entity.id
_entity.type
_entity.pdbx_description
1 polymer ?
#
loop_
_entity_poly.entity_id
_entity_poly.type
_entity_poly.pdbx_seq_one_letter_code
_entity_poly.pdbx_strand_id
1 'polypeptide(L)'
;NKLSYIKTVEDDISFIQIPKLPEVIAEEIAADLNELRKCFVSGAYRGCVVLCGRVMETALHRKYFEVAGQDLLETAPNIGLGNLIAKLKEQNVKIDPGLTQQIHLINQVRVFSVHSKKEAFYPSKEQAQATILFTLDVLKKLFE
;
A
#
# COMPACT_ATOMS: atom_id res chain seq x y z
N ASN A 1 -8.19 26.91 34.25
CA ASN A 1 -7.81 27.29 32.87
C ASN A 1 -7.71 26.05 31.99
N LYS A 2 -8.84 25.55 31.50
CA LYS A 2 -8.93 24.52 30.44
C LYS A 2 -9.63 25.17 29.26
N LEU A 3 -8.83 25.74 28.37
CA LEU A 3 -9.19 26.06 26.99
C LEU A 3 -8.62 24.93 26.13
N SER A 4 -9.22 24.38 25.08
CA SER A 4 -10.58 24.32 24.54
C SER A 4 -10.36 23.62 23.20
N TYR A 5 -10.95 22.44 23.00
CA TYR A 5 -11.10 21.69 21.75
C TYR A 5 -10.10 21.97 20.62
N ILE A 6 -9.09 21.11 20.49
CA ILE A 6 -8.34 20.94 19.23
C ILE A 6 -9.34 20.37 18.21
N LYS A 7 -9.58 21.10 17.12
CA LYS A 7 -10.46 20.68 16.02
C LYS A 7 -10.00 19.32 15.48
N THR A 8 -10.99 18.46 15.32
CA THR A 8 -10.98 17.06 14.93
C THR A 8 -10.37 16.79 13.56
N VAL A 9 -9.80 15.60 13.43
CA VAL A 9 -9.54 14.88 12.16
C VAL A 9 -10.72 15.11 11.22
N GLU A 10 -10.49 15.71 10.06
CA GLU A 10 -11.54 15.87 9.06
C GLU A 10 -11.95 14.50 8.51
N ASP A 11 -13.12 14.07 8.97
CA ASP A 11 -14.01 13.08 8.36
C ASP A 11 -14.13 13.34 6.86
N ASP A 12 -13.77 12.35 6.03
CA ASP A 12 -14.47 12.14 4.75
C ASP A 12 -14.15 10.80 4.06
N ILE A 13 -13.35 9.92 4.67
CA ILE A 13 -13.21 8.53 4.21
C ILE A 13 -13.19 7.56 5.39
N SER A 14 -14.38 7.15 5.85
CA SER A 14 -14.54 6.26 7.01
C SER A 14 -13.95 4.85 6.86
N PHE A 15 -13.60 4.44 5.64
CA PHE A 15 -13.10 3.08 5.35
C PHE A 15 -11.57 2.94 5.40
N ILE A 16 -10.81 4.03 5.50
CA ILE A 16 -9.35 3.96 5.60
C ILE A 16 -8.98 3.82 7.08
N GLN A 17 -8.84 2.57 7.53
CA GLN A 17 -8.37 2.24 8.87
C GLN A 17 -6.93 1.72 8.77
N ILE A 18 -6.01 2.43 9.42
CA ILE A 18 -4.58 2.04 9.43
C ILE A 18 -4.43 0.84 10.37
N PRO A 19 -3.94 -0.32 9.89
CA PRO A 19 -3.67 -1.48 10.74
C PRO A 19 -2.44 -1.23 11.63
N LYS A 20 -2.16 -2.16 12.55
CA LYS A 20 -0.93 -2.13 13.34
C LYS A 20 0.28 -2.34 12.42
N LEU A 21 1.26 -1.44 12.50
CA LEU A 21 2.48 -1.47 11.67
C LEU A 21 3.74 -1.49 12.53
N PRO A 22 4.84 -2.07 12.04
CA PRO A 22 6.16 -1.89 12.64
C PRO A 22 6.55 -0.40 12.70
N GLU A 23 7.10 0.05 13.84
CA GLU A 23 7.44 1.46 14.08
C GLU A 23 8.30 2.07 12.96
N VAL A 24 9.25 1.29 12.44
CA VAL A 24 10.19 1.71 11.40
C VAL A 24 9.56 2.09 10.05
N ILE A 25 8.33 1.63 9.75
CA ILE A 25 7.60 1.98 8.53
C ILE A 25 6.28 2.69 8.80
N ALA A 26 5.93 2.89 10.08
CA ALA A 26 4.62 3.42 10.47
C ALA A 26 4.43 4.87 9.99
N GLU A 27 5.42 5.74 10.17
CA GLU A 27 5.34 7.15 9.75
C GLU A 27 5.26 7.28 8.23
N GLU A 28 6.05 6.48 7.51
CA GLU A 28 6.07 6.50 6.03
C GLU A 28 4.73 6.04 5.45
N ILE A 29 4.19 4.92 5.94
CA ILE A 29 2.88 4.43 5.48
C ILE A 29 1.77 5.39 5.90
N ALA A 30 1.83 5.99 7.10
CA ALA A 30 0.84 6.97 7.53
C ALA A 30 0.83 8.21 6.62
N ALA A 31 2.01 8.70 6.20
CA ALA A 31 2.13 9.80 5.26
C ALA A 31 1.49 9.45 3.90
N ASP A 32 1.77 8.27 3.37
CA ASP A 32 1.16 7.79 2.12
C ASP A 32 -0.35 7.63 2.20
N LEU A 33 -0.85 7.04 3.28
CA LEU A 33 -2.29 6.85 3.48
C LEU A 33 -3.02 8.19 3.61
N ASN A 34 -2.38 9.20 4.23
CA ASN A 34 -2.92 10.56 4.26
C ASN A 34 -2.93 11.21 2.87
N GLU A 35 -1.90 11.02 2.05
CA GLU A 35 -1.88 11.53 0.68
C GLU A 35 -2.90 10.81 -0.21
N LEU A 36 -3.05 9.50 -0.02
CA LEU A 36 -4.03 8.66 -0.70
C LEU A 36 -5.45 9.10 -0.36
N ARG A 37 -5.72 9.48 0.90
CA ARG A 37 -6.99 10.08 1.32
C ARG A 37 -7.27 11.37 0.54
N LYS A 38 -6.32 12.29 0.47
CA LYS A 38 -6.48 13.55 -0.29
C LYS A 38 -6.76 13.26 -1.77
N CYS A 39 -6.02 12.33 -2.38
CA CYS A 39 -6.24 11.92 -3.76
C CYS A 39 -7.66 11.39 -3.98
N PHE A 40 -8.17 10.58 -3.05
CA PHE A 40 -9.50 10.00 -3.19
C PHE A 40 -10.60 11.05 -3.06
N VAL A 41 -10.49 11.93 -2.06
CA VAL A 41 -11.45 13.05 -1.86
C VAL A 41 -11.47 13.98 -3.08
N SER A 42 -10.32 14.25 -3.70
CA SER A 42 -10.22 15.12 -4.87
C SER A 42 -10.62 14.45 -6.20
N GLY A 43 -11.03 13.17 -6.19
CA GLY A 43 -11.29 12.40 -7.41
C GLY A 43 -10.04 12.03 -8.22
N ALA A 44 -8.84 12.21 -7.65
CA ALA A 44 -7.57 11.82 -8.27
C ALA A 44 -7.30 10.32 -8.08
N TYR A 45 -8.21 9.48 -8.57
CA TYR A 45 -8.22 8.02 -8.37
C TYR A 45 -6.97 7.31 -8.89
N ARG A 46 -6.37 7.83 -9.97
CA ARG A 46 -5.09 7.32 -10.47
C ARG A 46 -3.97 7.52 -9.44
N GLY A 47 -3.98 8.65 -8.71
CA GLY A 47 -3.07 8.91 -7.60
C GLY A 47 -3.24 7.89 -6.46
N CYS A 48 -4.48 7.53 -6.13
CA CYS A 48 -4.76 6.49 -5.13
C CYS A 48 -4.11 5.15 -5.50
N VAL A 49 -4.25 4.71 -6.76
CA VAL A 49 -3.67 3.45 -7.24
C VAL A 49 -2.14 3.47 -7.19
N VAL A 50 -1.51 4.60 -7.51
CA VAL A 50 -0.05 4.75 -7.42
C VAL A 50 0.42 4.64 -5.96
N LEU A 51 -0.26 5.33 -5.04
CA LEU A 51 0.07 5.31 -3.62
C LEU A 51 -0.17 3.93 -2.98
N CYS A 52 -1.24 3.22 -3.35
CA CYS A 52 -1.44 1.81 -2.98
C CYS A 52 -0.22 0.94 -3.35
N GLY A 53 0.33 1.15 -4.54
CA GLY A 53 1.54 0.46 -4.99
C GLY A 53 2.78 0.80 -4.16
N ARG A 54 2.96 2.07 -3.77
CA ARG A 54 4.07 2.52 -2.90
C ARG A 54 3.96 1.93 -1.50
N VAL A 55 2.78 2.03 -0.88
CA VAL A 55 2.48 1.42 0.43
C VAL A 55 2.80 -0.07 0.43
N MET A 56 2.41 -0.78 -0.65
CA MET A 56 2.69 -2.20 -0.81
C MET A 56 4.19 -2.50 -0.89
N GLU A 57 4.94 -1.65 -1.59
CA GLU A 57 6.39 -1.79 -1.74
C GLU A 57 7.08 -1.66 -0.36
N THR A 58 6.81 -0.58 0.37
CA THR A 58 7.33 -0.35 1.72
C THR A 58 7.00 -1.52 2.66
N ALA A 59 5.75 -1.99 2.66
CA ALA A 59 5.30 -3.08 3.52
C ALA A 59 5.99 -4.42 3.20
N LEU A 60 6.07 -4.79 1.93
CA LEU A 60 6.66 -6.07 1.52
C LEU A 60 8.19 -6.06 1.71
N HIS A 61 8.86 -4.92 1.51
CA HIS A 61 10.29 -4.79 1.81
C HIS A 61 10.54 -5.01 3.30
N ARG A 62 9.73 -4.37 4.16
CA ARG A 62 9.82 -4.57 5.60
C ARG A 62 9.57 -6.03 5.99
N LYS A 63 8.54 -6.64 5.42
CA LYS A 63 8.23 -8.05 5.71
C LYS A 63 9.37 -8.97 5.30
N TYR A 64 10.01 -8.70 4.15
CA TYR A 64 11.14 -9.49 3.70
C TYR A 64 12.34 -9.36 4.65
N PHE A 65 12.66 -8.14 5.07
CA PHE A 65 13.73 -7.91 6.03
C PHE A 65 13.49 -8.69 7.35
N GLU A 66 12.25 -8.71 7.85
CA GLU A 66 11.89 -9.44 9.07
C GLU A 66 12.16 -10.95 8.99
N VAL A 67 11.98 -11.55 7.81
CA VAL A 67 12.10 -13.01 7.65
C VAL A 67 13.48 -13.43 7.14
N ALA A 68 14.14 -12.60 6.34
CA ALA A 68 15.42 -12.92 5.71
C ALA A 68 16.63 -12.29 6.43
N GLY A 69 16.41 -11.26 7.25
CA GLY A 69 17.49 -10.47 7.88
C GLY A 69 18.33 -9.67 6.88
N GLN A 70 17.86 -9.52 5.63
CA GLN A 70 18.55 -8.84 4.55
C GLN A 70 17.72 -7.67 4.04
N ASP A 71 18.36 -6.53 3.85
CA ASP A 71 17.71 -5.40 3.21
C ASP A 71 17.81 -5.52 1.68
N LEU A 72 16.68 -5.78 1.04
CA LEU A 72 16.61 -5.82 -0.43
C LEU A 72 16.78 -4.45 -1.06
N LEU A 73 16.63 -3.34 -0.31
CA LEU A 73 16.92 -2.02 -0.84
C LEU A 73 18.42 -1.82 -1.07
N GLU A 74 19.28 -2.49 -0.29
CA GLU A 74 20.73 -2.42 -0.48
C GLU A 74 21.22 -3.29 -1.64
N THR A 75 20.57 -4.44 -1.86
CA THR A 75 21.03 -5.46 -2.82
C THR A 75 20.25 -5.45 -4.14
N ALA A 76 18.98 -5.02 -4.12
CA ALA A 76 18.07 -5.01 -5.25
C ALA A 76 17.02 -3.87 -5.13
N PRO A 77 17.44 -2.59 -5.12
CA PRO A 77 16.57 -1.43 -4.84
C PRO A 77 15.39 -1.26 -5.82
N ASN A 78 15.48 -1.83 -7.02
CA ASN A 78 14.44 -1.72 -8.05
C ASN A 78 13.66 -3.03 -8.23
N ILE A 79 13.61 -3.88 -7.19
CA ILE A 79 12.87 -5.14 -7.26
C ILE A 79 11.37 -4.85 -7.39
N GLY A 80 10.75 -5.35 -8.47
CA GLY A 80 9.31 -5.22 -8.64
C GLY A 80 8.52 -6.04 -7.60
N LEU A 81 7.30 -5.59 -7.28
CA LEU A 81 6.42 -6.25 -6.30
C LEU A 81 6.25 -7.76 -6.55
N GLY A 82 6.13 -8.18 -7.80
CA GLY A 82 6.02 -9.61 -8.15
C GLY A 82 7.24 -10.43 -7.73
N ASN A 83 8.45 -9.89 -7.93
CA ASN A 83 9.70 -10.55 -7.53
C ASN A 83 9.89 -10.52 -6.01
N LEU A 84 9.43 -9.47 -5.34
CA LEU A 84 9.47 -9.37 -3.88
C LEU A 84 8.56 -10.42 -3.22
N ILE A 85 7.38 -10.69 -3.78
CA ILE A 85 6.52 -11.80 -3.34
C ILE A 85 7.19 -13.15 -3.57
N ALA A 86 7.83 -13.35 -4.73
CA ALA A 86 8.54 -14.60 -5.01
C ALA A 86 9.63 -14.86 -3.97
N LYS A 87 10.42 -13.82 -3.63
CA LYS A 87 11.42 -13.88 -2.56
C LYS A 87 10.82 -14.18 -1.19
N LEU A 88 9.67 -13.61 -0.84
CA LEU A 88 8.98 -13.96 0.41
C LEU A 88 8.55 -15.44 0.44
N LYS A 89 8.10 -15.98 -0.69
CA LYS A 89 7.76 -17.42 -0.80
C LYS A 89 9.00 -18.31 -0.65
N GLU A 90 10.14 -17.91 -1.21
CA GLU A 90 11.43 -18.61 -1.02
C GLU A 90 11.85 -18.65 0.46
N GLN A 91 11.47 -17.64 1.25
CA GLN A 91 11.68 -17.58 2.70
C GLN A 91 10.59 -18.32 3.50
N ASN A 92 9.79 -19.17 2.86
CA ASN A 92 8.68 -19.94 3.48
C ASN A 92 7.59 -19.08 4.14
N VAL A 93 7.43 -17.81 3.74
CA VAL A 93 6.32 -16.98 4.19
C VAL A 93 5.02 -17.51 3.58
N LYS A 94 4.10 -17.98 4.44
CA LYS A 94 2.77 -18.41 4.02
C LYS A 94 1.91 -17.19 3.70
N ILE A 95 1.84 -16.88 2.42
CA ILE A 95 0.94 -15.87 1.86
C ILE A 95 -0.31 -16.60 1.36
N ASP A 96 -1.49 -16.23 1.86
CA ASP A 96 -2.72 -16.86 1.38
C ASP A 96 -2.98 -16.52 -0.11
N PRO A 97 -3.71 -17.38 -0.84
CA PRO A 97 -3.95 -17.18 -2.26
C PRO A 97 -4.65 -15.85 -2.60
N GLY A 98 -5.55 -15.37 -1.73
CA GLY A 98 -6.26 -14.11 -1.91
C GLY A 98 -5.32 -12.92 -1.85
N LEU A 99 -4.41 -12.91 -0.88
CA LEU A 99 -3.37 -11.90 -0.73
C LEU A 99 -2.47 -11.81 -1.97
N THR A 100 -2.07 -12.95 -2.53
CA THR A 100 -1.25 -12.96 -3.76
C THR A 100 -1.99 -12.29 -4.91
N GLN A 101 -3.29 -12.58 -5.08
CA GLN A 101 -4.12 -12.01 -6.14
C GLN A 101 -4.32 -10.50 -5.96
N GLN A 102 -4.58 -10.04 -4.74
CA GLN A 102 -4.71 -8.63 -4.40
C GLN A 102 -3.43 -7.86 -4.75
N ILE A 103 -2.26 -8.36 -4.34
CA ILE A 103 -0.98 -7.72 -4.64
C ILE A 103 -0.72 -7.70 -6.15
N HIS A 104 -1.03 -8.79 -6.87
CA HIS A 104 -0.88 -8.83 -8.33
C HIS A 104 -1.76 -7.79 -9.02
N LEU A 105 -3.03 -7.67 -8.59
CA LEU A 105 -3.95 -6.67 -9.11
C LEU A 105 -3.40 -5.25 -8.86
N ILE A 106 -3.01 -4.94 -7.62
CA ILE A 106 -2.44 -3.63 -7.24
C ILE A 106 -1.20 -3.31 -8.10
N ASN A 107 -0.31 -4.28 -8.28
CA ASN A 107 0.88 -4.11 -9.12
C ASN A 107 0.51 -3.87 -10.59
N GLN A 108 -0.45 -4.61 -11.13
CA GLN A 108 -0.92 -4.43 -12.50
C GLN A 108 -1.50 -3.04 -12.70
N VAL A 109 -2.42 -2.59 -11.84
CA VAL A 109 -3.05 -1.26 -11.99
C VAL A 109 -2.07 -0.12 -11.74
N ARG A 110 -1.08 -0.30 -10.83
CA ARG A 110 0.04 0.66 -10.64
C ARG A 110 0.84 0.80 -11.93
N VAL A 111 1.24 -0.31 -12.57
CA VAL A 111 2.04 -0.28 -13.80
C VAL A 111 1.36 0.51 -14.91
N PHE A 112 0.04 0.35 -15.08
CA PHE A 112 -0.74 1.16 -16.03
C PHE A 112 -0.91 2.63 -15.60
N SER A 113 -0.78 2.91 -14.31
CA SER A 113 -0.91 4.26 -13.75
C SER A 113 0.39 5.06 -13.79
N VAL A 114 1.57 4.43 -13.80
CA VAL A 114 2.88 5.11 -13.74
C VAL A 114 3.70 5.01 -15.01
N HIS A 115 3.56 3.93 -15.79
CA HIS A 115 4.34 3.74 -17.02
C HIS A 115 3.52 4.06 -18.26
N SER A 116 4.19 4.54 -19.30
CA SER A 116 3.58 4.74 -20.61
C SER A 116 3.07 3.41 -21.16
N LYS A 117 1.75 3.33 -21.39
CA LYS A 117 1.07 2.22 -22.06
C LYS A 117 0.32 2.75 -23.27
N LYS A 118 -0.08 1.84 -24.18
CA LYS A 118 -0.86 2.20 -25.37
C LYS A 118 -2.18 2.90 -25.02
N GLU A 119 -2.75 2.55 -23.88
CA GLU A 119 -3.97 3.12 -23.35
C GLU A 119 -3.74 3.64 -21.93
N ALA A 120 -4.29 4.80 -21.63
CA ALA A 120 -4.26 5.37 -20.30
C ALA A 120 -5.31 4.68 -19.43
N PHE A 121 -4.90 4.29 -18.21
CA PHE A 121 -5.82 3.74 -17.22
C PHE A 121 -6.43 4.86 -16.38
N TYR A 122 -7.75 4.88 -16.32
CA TYR A 122 -8.56 5.82 -15.55
C TYR A 122 -9.43 5.03 -14.57
N PRO A 123 -8.94 4.75 -13.35
CA PRO A 123 -9.73 4.01 -12.38
C PRO A 123 -11.00 4.79 -12.00
N SER A 124 -12.12 4.09 -11.91
CA SER A 124 -13.34 4.62 -11.29
C SER A 124 -13.14 4.82 -9.78
N LYS A 125 -14.09 5.51 -9.14
CA LYS A 125 -14.11 5.66 -7.68
C LYS A 125 -14.11 4.30 -6.98
N GLU A 126 -14.92 3.38 -7.47
CA GLU A 126 -15.09 2.03 -6.93
C GLU A 126 -13.82 1.20 -7.11
N GLN A 127 -13.16 1.31 -8.28
CA GLN A 127 -11.88 0.64 -8.52
C GLN A 127 -10.78 1.17 -7.59
N ALA A 128 -10.72 2.49 -7.38
CA ALA A 128 -9.79 3.08 -6.41
C ALA A 128 -10.11 2.61 -4.99
N GLN A 129 -11.37 2.67 -4.57
CA GLN A 129 -11.80 2.21 -3.24
C GLN A 129 -11.46 0.74 -3.01
N ALA A 130 -11.73 -0.14 -3.97
CA ALA A 130 -11.39 -1.56 -3.89
C ALA A 130 -9.87 -1.77 -3.75
N THR A 131 -9.08 -1.03 -4.54
CA THR A 131 -7.61 -1.08 -4.48
C THR A 131 -7.09 -0.65 -3.11
N ILE A 132 -7.68 0.39 -2.52
CA ILE A 132 -7.36 0.86 -1.16
C ILE A 132 -7.69 -0.22 -0.14
N LEU A 133 -8.90 -0.79 -0.19
CA LEU A 133 -9.32 -1.84 0.73
C LEU A 133 -8.43 -3.09 0.65
N PHE A 134 -8.05 -3.52 -0.56
CA PHE A 134 -7.09 -4.61 -0.73
C PHE A 134 -5.71 -4.26 -0.16
N THR A 135 -5.28 -3.01 -0.30
CA THR A 135 -4.00 -2.57 0.28
C THR A 135 -4.04 -2.66 1.81
N LEU A 136 -5.12 -2.18 2.44
CA LEU A 136 -5.30 -2.23 3.89
C LEU A 136 -5.43 -3.66 4.42
N ASP A 137 -6.17 -4.52 3.71
CA ASP A 137 -6.26 -5.95 4.04
C ASP A 137 -4.89 -6.62 3.98
N VAL A 138 -4.08 -6.27 2.98
CA VAL A 138 -2.71 -6.80 2.89
C VAL A 138 -1.84 -6.35 4.04
N LEU A 139 -1.82 -5.06 4.36
CA LEU A 139 -1.07 -4.55 5.51
C LEU A 139 -1.47 -5.27 6.80
N LYS A 140 -2.77 -5.46 7.02
CA LYS A 140 -3.29 -6.20 8.16
C LYS A 140 -2.76 -7.63 8.19
N LYS A 141 -2.89 -8.37 7.09
CA LYS A 141 -2.42 -9.78 7.00
C LYS A 141 -0.91 -9.95 7.16
N LEU A 142 -0.12 -8.93 6.84
CA LEU A 142 1.33 -8.97 6.98
C LEU A 142 1.80 -8.75 8.42
N PHE A 143 1.05 -7.98 9.22
CA PHE A 143 1.54 -7.43 10.50
C PHE A 143 0.63 -7.65 11.72
N GLU A 144 -0.60 -8.16 11.54
CA GLU A 144 -1.54 -8.57 12.61
C GLU A 144 -1.80 -10.08 12.59
#